data_AF-A0A813C6P6-F1
#
_entry.id   AF-A0A813C6P6-F1
#
_cell.length_a   1.000
_cell.length_b   1.000
_cell.length_c   1.000
_cell.angle_alpha   90.00
_cell.angle_beta   90.00
_cell.angle_gamma   90.00
#
_symmetry.space_group_name_H-M   'P 1'
#
loop_
_entity.id
_entity.type
_entity.pdbx_description
1 polymer ?
#
loop_
_entity_poly.entity_id
_entity_poly.type
_entity_poly.pdbx_seq_one_letter_code
_entity_poly.pdbx_strand_id
1 'polypeptide(L)'
;MAAASANSAAPSNRTLDDKLVAIIYKHLLPAISIAKPNPFLSSVAWNVLKQLTVFQRYMIYSCWETRYSQFMLKYSYEEAKFEAKKILKRVVSSDKTSERDREDPNAYRPHPVFCQLCQTNPIPIVEVMLKDIEIGFNVNMIQPYVDLTSRCSEMMTDVVGYVLSRNCERPATETKVFFSPADGLISPWLSNFSDFIGRFYKRHPHTNLVAMLLVLAKRMTHDVPESTGRHSAKKFKGESLIRVVLEKLMEHMGGLIVVKDFTMEQITCLAGGPRLRLESVSIGSRPDPQRKEKTKKALLDTLVELGLAPALWDCLSRQRLYFMSEGFSEVHSDEGSLKILCKLLDGNMECFLSLVDFLSQASAREKYVKLMPSVQQLFGVLEPNAAYAALRPGLPPFARGKKKTEEGGKTTMVATAEETDLQKLLMDIAFKCLPKPIEEDGLSMDFYVTFWRLSLQDIFVPTEGYEKVLTRMSQGQKTLEESKAKLDRKYNVDTHSREYKAVQRNLARQKEAYDKVKEEQLKQKLNFEQVLARLEQEKSFWFLKHCPEATQTMVAEMILPRALTSYADALFCCKFARLLIRMKTPGCLGRLWYTCSRCFNDPILACAQRSVLREAS
;
A
#
# COMPACT_ATOMS: atom_id res chain seq x y z
N MET A 1 -54.06 8.62 14.09
CA MET A 1 -53.64 8.73 15.50
C MET A 1 -52.58 7.68 15.77
N ALA A 2 -51.42 8.15 16.24
CA ALA A 2 -50.33 7.48 16.96
C ALA A 2 -50.03 5.98 16.72
N ALA A 3 -48.85 5.72 16.17
CA ALA A 3 -47.98 4.63 16.63
C ALA A 3 -46.50 4.99 16.37
N ALA A 4 -45.69 4.77 17.40
CA ALA A 4 -44.31 5.18 17.53
C ALA A 4 -43.35 4.54 16.52
N SER A 5 -42.46 5.35 15.93
CA SER A 5 -41.17 4.87 15.43
C SER A 5 -40.05 5.53 16.23
N ALA A 6 -39.36 4.70 17.00
CA ALA A 6 -38.13 5.07 17.70
C ALA A 6 -37.08 5.54 16.68
N ASN A 7 -36.83 6.84 16.64
CA ASN A 7 -35.67 7.39 15.95
C ASN A 7 -34.43 7.12 16.80
N SER A 8 -33.60 6.18 16.34
CA SER A 8 -32.20 6.10 16.73
C SER A 8 -31.50 7.38 16.28
N ALA A 9 -31.25 8.27 17.24
CA ALA A 9 -30.54 9.51 17.00
C ALA A 9 -29.12 9.20 16.48
N ALA A 10 -28.89 9.47 15.21
CA ALA A 10 -27.55 9.72 14.69
C ALA A 10 -26.89 10.83 15.53
N PRO A 11 -25.58 10.77 15.81
CA PRO A 11 -24.92 11.83 16.55
C PRO A 11 -25.01 13.12 15.73
N SER A 12 -25.86 14.03 16.21
CA SER A 12 -26.01 15.38 15.66
C SER A 12 -24.63 16.02 15.49
N ASN A 13 -24.31 16.47 14.27
CA ASN A 13 -23.23 17.42 14.02
C ASN A 13 -23.50 18.67 14.86
N ARG A 14 -23.04 18.69 16.12
CA ARG A 14 -23.10 19.86 16.98
C ARG A 14 -22.07 20.83 16.45
N THR A 15 -22.51 21.78 15.63
CA THR A 15 -21.79 23.02 15.36
C THR A 15 -21.63 23.74 16.71
N LEU A 16 -20.54 23.44 17.42
CA LEU A 16 -20.16 24.16 18.64
C LEU A 16 -19.94 25.64 18.27
N ASP A 17 -20.52 26.53 19.09
CA ASP A 17 -20.49 27.98 18.94
C ASP A 17 -19.05 28.48 18.70
N ASP A 18 -18.83 29.30 17.65
CA ASP A 18 -17.54 29.91 17.32
C ASP A 18 -16.92 30.64 18.52
N LYS A 19 -17.76 31.11 19.45
CA LYS A 19 -17.32 31.70 20.72
C LYS A 19 -16.56 30.70 21.59
N LEU A 20 -17.00 29.44 21.67
CA LEU A 20 -16.30 28.42 22.44
C LEU A 20 -14.95 28.07 21.81
N VAL A 21 -14.90 27.94 20.48
CA VAL A 21 -13.65 27.74 19.73
C VAL A 21 -12.68 28.88 20.03
N ALA A 22 -13.16 30.13 20.02
CA ALA A 22 -12.38 31.30 20.39
C ALA A 22 -11.85 31.24 21.82
N ILE A 23 -12.65 30.81 22.79
CA ILE A 23 -12.20 30.67 24.19
C ILE A 23 -11.07 29.63 24.29
N ILE A 24 -11.18 28.52 23.56
CA ILE A 24 -10.19 27.43 23.61
C ILE A 24 -8.82 27.91 23.13
N TYR A 25 -8.73 28.50 21.93
CA TYR A 25 -7.42 28.91 21.39
C TYR A 25 -6.91 30.24 21.95
N LYS A 26 -7.79 31.14 22.44
CA LYS A 26 -7.36 32.43 23.01
C LYS A 26 -6.95 32.33 24.48
N HIS A 27 -7.56 31.42 25.24
CA HIS A 27 -7.39 31.38 26.70
C HIS A 27 -6.94 30.01 27.20
N LEU A 28 -7.65 28.92 26.87
CA LEU A 28 -7.38 27.59 27.44
C LEU A 28 -6.00 27.04 27.05
N LEU A 29 -5.71 26.93 25.75
CA LEU A 29 -4.44 26.37 25.27
C LEU A 29 -3.23 27.25 25.63
N PRO A 30 -3.28 28.59 25.49
CA PRO A 30 -2.24 29.48 26.02
C PRO A 30 -1.98 29.30 27.52
N ALA A 31 -3.01 29.14 28.34
CA ALA A 31 -2.84 28.91 29.77
C ALA A 31 -2.15 27.55 30.04
N ILE A 32 -2.51 26.50 29.30
CA ILE A 32 -1.87 25.18 29.39
C ILE A 32 -0.39 25.25 28.98
N SER A 33 -0.03 26.06 27.98
CA SER A 33 1.38 26.25 27.57
C SER A 33 2.27 26.78 28.69
N ILE A 34 1.74 27.65 29.56
CA ILE A 34 2.49 28.29 30.66
C ILE A 34 2.42 27.45 31.95
N ALA A 35 1.43 26.58 32.08
CA ALA A 35 1.24 25.75 33.26
C ALA A 35 2.40 24.76 33.46
N LYS A 36 2.59 24.31 34.71
CA LYS A 36 3.50 23.21 35.00
C LYS A 36 2.96 21.90 34.39
N PRO A 37 3.82 21.01 33.90
CA PRO A 37 3.38 19.74 33.33
C PRO A 37 2.53 18.93 34.30
N ASN A 38 1.27 18.69 33.90
CA ASN A 38 0.32 17.90 34.66
C ASN A 38 -0.50 17.02 33.70
N PRO A 39 -0.42 15.67 33.81
CA PRO A 39 -1.18 14.77 32.96
C PRO A 39 -2.70 14.99 33.02
N PHE A 40 -3.21 15.39 34.19
CA PHE A 40 -4.63 15.64 34.39
C PHE A 40 -5.13 16.82 33.54
N LEU A 41 -4.35 17.89 33.43
CA LEU A 41 -4.72 19.05 32.60
C LEU A 41 -4.82 18.67 31.12
N SER A 42 -3.88 17.88 30.61
CA SER A 42 -3.92 17.38 29.23
C SER A 42 -5.14 16.49 28.99
N SER A 43 -5.49 15.62 29.95
CA SER A 43 -6.68 14.77 29.86
C SER A 43 -7.99 15.56 29.88
N VAL A 44 -8.11 16.58 30.74
CA VAL A 44 -9.29 17.46 30.80
C VAL A 44 -9.43 18.28 29.52
N ALA A 45 -8.33 18.85 29.02
CA ALA A 45 -8.31 19.56 27.74
C ALA A 45 -8.75 18.65 26.59
N TRP A 46 -8.26 17.40 26.57
CA TRP A 46 -8.68 16.42 25.57
C TRP A 46 -10.17 16.08 25.65
N ASN A 47 -10.75 15.98 26.85
CA ASN A 47 -12.17 15.70 27.02
C ASN A 47 -13.07 16.77 26.39
N VAL A 48 -12.59 18.01 26.31
CA VAL A 48 -13.24 19.12 25.58
C VAL A 48 -12.97 18.99 24.08
N LEU A 49 -11.69 18.85 23.69
CA LEU A 49 -11.29 18.83 22.28
C LEU A 49 -11.89 17.65 21.50
N LYS A 50 -12.01 16.47 22.11
CA LYS A 50 -12.54 15.26 21.44
C LYS A 50 -14.01 15.38 21.02
N GLN A 51 -14.76 16.34 21.57
CA GLN A 51 -16.14 16.62 21.16
C GLN A 51 -16.22 17.45 19.86
N LEU A 52 -15.11 18.08 19.46
CA LEU A 52 -15.02 18.88 18.24
C LEU A 52 -14.69 18.01 17.03
N THR A 53 -15.13 18.47 15.86
CA THR A 53 -14.72 17.87 14.59
C THR A 53 -13.21 18.00 14.38
N VAL A 54 -12.62 17.10 13.58
CA VAL A 54 -11.18 17.13 13.27
C VAL A 54 -10.77 18.48 12.68
N PHE A 55 -11.59 19.01 11.78
CA PHE A 55 -11.37 20.31 11.16
C PHE A 55 -11.28 21.44 12.19
N GLN A 56 -12.22 21.51 13.13
CA GLN A 56 -12.21 22.50 14.22
C GLN A 56 -10.98 22.34 15.12
N ARG A 57 -10.59 21.12 15.47
CA ARG A 57 -9.38 20.88 16.29
C ARG A 57 -8.12 21.38 15.59
N TYR A 58 -7.96 21.08 14.30
CA TYR A 58 -6.77 21.47 13.55
C TYR A 58 -6.73 22.98 13.30
N MET A 59 -7.89 23.63 13.11
CA MET A 59 -7.99 25.09 13.10
C MET A 59 -7.54 25.69 14.44
N ILE A 60 -8.00 25.13 15.57
CA ILE A 60 -7.59 25.56 16.92
C ILE A 60 -6.08 25.42 17.09
N TYR A 61 -5.47 24.31 16.66
CA TYR A 61 -4.02 24.12 16.75
C TYR A 61 -3.24 25.10 15.89
N SER A 62 -3.74 25.42 14.69
CA SER A 62 -3.17 26.46 13.84
C SER A 62 -3.25 27.84 14.50
N CYS A 63 -4.39 28.19 15.08
CA CYS A 63 -4.51 29.43 15.85
C CYS A 63 -3.56 29.42 17.07
N TRP A 64 -3.43 28.30 17.79
CA TRP A 64 -2.52 28.18 18.93
C TRP A 64 -1.06 28.39 18.53
N GLU A 65 -0.66 27.88 17.36
CA GLU A 65 0.68 28.09 16.81
C GLU A 65 0.98 29.59 16.60
N THR A 66 0.04 30.34 16.01
CA THR A 66 0.22 31.78 15.78
C THR A 66 0.35 32.58 17.09
N ARG A 67 -0.22 32.06 18.20
CA ARG A 67 -0.19 32.72 19.51
C ARG A 67 1.17 32.67 20.19
N TYR A 68 2.04 31.72 19.84
CA TYR A 68 3.42 31.69 20.32
C TYR A 68 4.26 32.93 19.93
N SER A 69 3.72 33.83 19.10
CA SER A 69 4.30 35.17 18.85
C SER A 69 4.25 36.09 20.07
N GLN A 70 3.31 35.90 21.00
CA GLN A 70 3.17 36.71 22.21
C GLN A 70 4.31 36.43 23.20
N PHE A 71 4.85 37.47 23.85
CA PHE A 71 6.08 37.40 24.65
C PHE A 71 6.14 36.21 25.64
N MET A 72 5.14 36.04 26.51
CA MET A 72 5.13 34.96 27.51
C MET A 72 5.06 33.56 26.88
N LEU A 73 4.27 33.41 25.83
CA LEU A 73 4.14 32.14 25.11
C LEU A 73 5.40 31.83 24.29
N LYS A 74 6.03 32.86 23.72
CA LYS A 74 7.29 32.74 22.99
C LYS A 74 8.41 32.22 23.87
N TYR A 75 8.48 32.73 25.11
CA TYR A 75 9.44 32.24 26.10
C TYR A 75 9.22 30.74 26.39
N SER A 76 7.99 30.36 26.73
CA SER A 76 7.62 28.96 26.99
C SER A 76 7.91 28.04 25.79
N TYR A 77 7.67 28.54 24.58
CA TYR A 77 7.93 27.81 23.33
C TYR A 77 9.42 27.57 23.09
N GLU A 78 10.28 28.57 23.29
CA GLU A 78 11.73 28.40 23.15
C GLU A 78 12.34 27.58 24.30
N GLU A 79 11.82 27.70 25.52
CA GLU A 79 12.18 26.83 26.65
C GLU A 79 11.86 25.36 26.35
N ALA A 80 10.64 25.07 25.87
CA ALA A 80 10.24 23.73 25.47
C ALA A 80 11.12 23.15 24.36
N LYS A 81 11.52 23.97 23.37
CA LYS A 81 12.47 23.56 22.33
C LYS A 81 13.84 23.22 22.90
N PHE A 82 14.34 24.03 23.83
CA PHE A 82 15.65 23.82 24.43
C PHE A 82 15.69 22.52 25.25
N GLU A 83 14.68 22.27 26.06
CA GLU A 83 14.56 21.03 26.83
C GLU A 83 14.34 19.81 25.93
N ALA A 84 13.53 19.93 24.86
CA ALA A 84 13.37 18.88 23.86
C ALA A 84 14.72 18.48 23.23
N LYS A 85 15.55 19.46 22.83
CA LYS A 85 16.88 19.20 22.28
C LYS A 85 17.78 18.45 23.25
N LYS A 86 17.75 18.78 24.55
CA LYS A 86 18.55 18.09 25.57
C LYS A 86 18.15 16.63 25.71
N ILE A 87 16.86 16.34 25.70
CA ILE A 87 16.34 14.98 25.89
C ILE A 87 16.57 14.14 24.64
N LEU A 88 16.31 14.68 23.45
CA LEU A 88 16.49 13.95 22.19
C LEU A 88 17.94 13.52 21.97
N LYS A 89 18.93 14.33 22.39
CA LYS A 89 20.37 13.95 22.39
C LYS A 89 20.71 12.74 23.27
N ARG A 90 19.85 12.40 24.24
CA ARG A 90 20.03 11.26 25.16
C ARG A 90 19.27 10.02 24.70
N VAL A 91 18.52 10.11 23.61
CA VAL A 91 17.81 8.97 23.04
C VAL A 91 18.82 8.12 22.29
N VAL A 92 18.80 6.82 22.54
CA VAL A 92 19.72 5.86 21.94
C VAL A 92 18.91 4.88 21.09
N SER A 93 19.50 4.41 20.00
CA SER A 93 18.90 3.37 19.17
C SER A 93 18.80 2.06 19.97
N SER A 94 17.57 1.56 20.15
CA SER A 94 17.28 0.32 20.86
C SER A 94 17.67 -0.94 20.08
N ASP A 95 18.05 -0.83 18.81
CA ASP A 95 18.18 -1.95 17.89
C ASP A 95 19.38 -2.89 18.19
N LYS A 96 20.25 -2.57 19.15
CA LYS A 96 21.37 -3.43 19.57
C LYS A 96 21.25 -4.01 20.98
N THR A 97 20.05 -4.05 21.54
CA THR A 97 19.93 -4.33 22.96
C THR A 97 19.53 -5.77 23.27
N SER A 98 20.52 -6.50 23.79
CA SER A 98 20.31 -7.73 24.54
C SER A 98 19.27 -7.51 25.65
N GLU A 99 18.65 -8.56 26.17
CA GLU A 99 17.67 -8.47 27.27
C GLU A 99 18.17 -7.64 28.48
N ARG A 100 19.49 -7.45 28.61
CA ARG A 100 20.15 -6.60 29.62
C ARG A 100 19.85 -5.10 29.52
N ASP A 101 19.64 -4.51 28.34
CA ASP A 101 19.40 -3.05 28.28
C ASP A 101 17.92 -2.67 28.48
N ARG A 102 16.99 -3.65 28.47
CA ARG A 102 15.64 -3.44 29.00
C ARG A 102 15.65 -3.17 30.51
N GLU A 103 16.71 -3.60 31.20
CA GLU A 103 16.91 -3.39 32.62
C GLU A 103 17.69 -2.10 32.92
N ASP A 104 18.30 -1.42 31.92
CA ASP A 104 18.97 -0.14 32.14
C ASP A 104 17.94 0.99 32.36
N PRO A 105 17.84 1.55 33.58
CA PRO A 105 16.91 2.63 33.88
C PRO A 105 17.17 3.88 33.03
N ASN A 106 18.39 4.07 32.53
CA ASN A 106 18.78 5.26 31.77
C ASN A 106 18.29 5.23 30.32
N ALA A 107 18.15 4.06 29.70
CA ALA A 107 17.60 3.94 28.35
C ALA A 107 16.11 4.36 28.28
N TYR A 108 15.39 4.20 29.39
CA TYR A 108 13.96 4.51 29.49
C TYR A 108 13.65 5.91 30.04
N ARG A 109 14.63 6.57 30.67
CA ARG A 109 14.51 7.92 31.25
C ARG A 109 14.05 9.01 30.27
N PRO A 110 14.46 9.04 28.99
CA PRO A 110 14.00 10.05 28.03
C PRO A 110 12.48 10.02 27.80
N HIS A 111 11.86 8.84 27.96
CA HIS A 111 10.47 8.59 27.62
C HIS A 111 9.46 9.35 28.50
N PRO A 112 9.45 9.21 29.85
CA PRO A 112 8.54 9.96 30.70
C PRO A 112 8.79 11.46 30.64
N VAL A 113 10.05 11.91 30.52
CA VAL A 113 10.38 13.33 30.44
C VAL A 113 9.87 13.94 29.13
N PHE A 114 10.05 13.24 28.01
CA PHE A 114 9.48 13.66 26.72
C PHE A 114 7.96 13.75 26.79
N CYS A 115 7.29 12.74 27.36
CA CYS A 115 5.84 12.73 27.54
C CYS A 115 5.36 13.88 28.44
N GLN A 116 6.10 14.18 29.51
CA GLN A 116 5.79 15.26 30.44
C GLN A 116 5.89 16.63 29.74
N LEU A 117 6.95 16.89 28.98
CA LEU A 117 7.07 18.14 28.23
C LEU A 117 5.95 18.30 27.18
N CYS A 118 5.56 17.20 26.53
CA CYS A 118 4.48 17.22 25.53
C CYS A 118 3.09 17.52 26.10
N GLN A 119 2.90 17.46 27.42
CA GLN A 119 1.60 17.77 28.04
C GLN A 119 1.24 19.26 27.96
N THR A 120 2.25 20.14 27.95
CA THR A 120 2.04 21.60 27.94
C THR A 120 2.26 22.19 26.56
N ASN A 121 3.38 21.83 25.90
CA ASN A 121 3.80 22.42 24.63
C ASN A 121 4.17 21.35 23.59
N PRO A 122 3.22 20.54 23.10
CA PRO A 122 3.49 19.48 22.12
C PRO A 122 4.03 20.01 20.78
N ILE A 123 3.55 21.16 20.27
CA ILE A 123 3.95 21.71 18.96
C ILE A 123 5.48 21.94 18.86
N PRO A 124 6.13 22.76 19.72
CA PRO A 124 7.58 23.00 19.62
C PRO A 124 8.42 21.73 19.76
N ILE A 125 8.00 20.79 20.60
CA ILE A 125 8.74 19.56 20.88
C ILE A 125 8.74 18.65 19.66
N VAL A 126 7.56 18.47 19.04
CA VAL A 126 7.41 17.68 17.83
C VAL A 126 8.17 18.33 16.67
N GLU A 127 8.17 19.66 16.57
CA GLU A 127 8.97 20.36 15.54
C GLU A 127 10.47 20.13 15.68
N VAL A 128 11.01 20.09 16.90
CA VAL A 128 12.42 19.76 17.13
C VAL A 128 12.70 18.30 16.74
N MET A 129 11.83 17.38 17.14
CA MET A 129 11.96 15.96 16.80
C MET A 129 11.93 15.74 15.28
N LEU A 130 11.00 16.38 14.57
CA LEU A 130 10.90 16.26 13.11
C LEU A 130 12.11 16.86 12.40
N LYS A 131 12.61 18.01 12.85
CA LYS A 131 13.85 18.60 12.29
C LYS A 131 15.04 17.66 12.40
N ASP A 132 15.11 16.89 13.49
CA ASP A 132 16.19 15.92 13.68
C ASP A 132 16.02 14.66 12.80
N ILE A 133 14.78 14.22 12.56
CA ILE A 133 14.45 13.12 11.62
C ILE A 133 14.74 13.51 10.16
N GLU A 134 14.47 14.76 9.81
CA GLU A 134 14.72 15.31 8.47
C GLU A 134 16.22 15.33 8.12
N ILE A 135 17.12 15.22 9.10
CA ILE A 135 18.55 15.06 8.84
C ILE A 135 18.77 13.68 8.22
N GLY A 136 19.23 13.66 6.97
CA GLY A 136 19.24 12.45 6.12
C GLY A 136 19.95 11.24 6.72
N PHE A 137 20.96 11.43 7.58
CA PHE A 137 21.74 10.36 8.20
C PHE A 137 21.11 9.74 9.45
N ASN A 138 20.01 10.30 9.97
CA ASN A 138 19.38 9.87 11.24
C ASN A 138 18.34 8.75 11.08
N VAL A 139 18.50 7.85 10.09
CA VAL A 139 17.55 6.75 9.82
C VAL A 139 17.35 5.85 11.04
N ASN A 140 18.43 5.58 11.79
CA ASN A 140 18.42 4.71 12.97
C ASN A 140 17.68 5.32 14.19
N MET A 141 17.36 6.62 14.14
CA MET A 141 16.65 7.34 15.19
C MET A 141 15.13 7.35 15.02
N ILE A 142 14.64 6.96 13.83
CA ILE A 142 13.21 6.96 13.51
C ILE A 142 12.44 6.04 14.48
N GLN A 143 12.86 4.78 14.64
CA GLN A 143 12.19 3.84 15.52
C GLN A 143 12.23 4.27 17.00
N PRO A 144 13.39 4.65 17.57
CA PRO A 144 13.48 5.22 18.91
C PRO A 144 12.53 6.40 19.14
N TYR A 145 12.43 7.34 18.19
CA TYR A 145 11.53 8.49 18.32
C TYR A 145 10.07 8.11 18.25
N VAL A 146 9.68 7.16 17.40
CA VAL A 146 8.33 6.59 17.43
C VAL A 146 8.05 5.95 18.78
N ASP A 147 9.02 5.25 19.37
CA ASP A 147 8.84 4.60 20.66
C ASP A 147 8.67 5.59 21.82
N LEU A 148 9.32 6.77 21.79
CA LEU A 148 9.08 7.88 22.75
C LEU A 148 7.61 8.32 22.78
N THR A 149 6.94 8.31 21.62
CA THR A 149 5.54 8.75 21.56
C THR A 149 4.56 7.75 22.19
N SER A 150 5.00 6.54 22.53
CA SER A 150 4.08 5.44 22.89
C SER A 150 3.29 5.61 24.19
N ARG A 151 3.69 6.53 25.08
CA ARG A 151 2.99 6.86 26.33
C ARG A 151 2.50 8.30 26.37
N CYS A 152 2.51 8.96 25.21
CA CYS A 152 1.94 10.30 25.09
C CYS A 152 0.41 10.24 25.21
N SER A 153 -0.19 11.36 25.64
CA SER A 153 -1.64 11.49 25.74
C SER A 153 -2.31 11.53 24.35
N GLU A 154 -3.60 11.21 24.30
CA GLU A 154 -4.38 11.27 23.05
C GLU A 154 -4.42 12.69 22.45
N MET A 155 -4.40 13.74 23.28
CA MET A 155 -4.26 15.12 22.81
C MET A 155 -2.93 15.32 22.07
N MET A 156 -1.83 14.78 22.60
CA MET A 156 -0.52 14.89 21.97
C MET A 156 -0.50 14.15 20.63
N THR A 157 -1.07 12.94 20.55
CA THR A 157 -1.08 12.18 19.30
C THR A 157 -1.91 12.87 18.22
N ASP A 158 -3.02 13.54 18.56
CA ASP A 158 -3.83 14.37 17.65
C ASP A 158 -3.07 15.64 17.20
N VAL A 159 -2.34 16.31 18.11
CA VAL A 159 -1.47 17.45 17.75
C VAL A 159 -0.32 17.02 16.84
N VAL A 160 0.29 15.84 17.07
CA VAL A 160 1.30 15.29 16.15
C VAL A 160 0.67 15.06 14.77
N GLY A 161 -0.54 14.50 14.71
CA GLY A 161 -1.30 14.35 13.45
C GLY A 161 -1.46 15.68 12.70
N TYR A 162 -1.76 16.78 13.40
CA TYR A 162 -1.80 18.13 12.84
C TYR A 162 -0.43 18.59 12.32
N VAL A 163 0.63 18.51 13.14
CA VAL A 163 1.97 18.97 12.75
C VAL A 163 2.49 18.19 11.54
N LEU A 164 2.25 16.88 11.49
CA LEU A 164 2.60 16.04 10.35
C LEU A 164 1.84 16.46 9.08
N SER A 165 0.51 16.63 9.18
CA SER A 165 -0.34 17.00 8.04
C SER A 165 0.04 18.39 7.50
N ARG A 166 0.26 19.35 8.40
CA ARG A 166 0.73 20.72 8.08
C ARG A 166 2.08 20.71 7.38
N ASN A 167 3.02 19.86 7.82
CA ASN A 167 4.32 19.76 7.16
C ASN A 167 4.23 19.10 5.78
N CYS A 168 3.30 18.15 5.56
CA CYS A 168 3.03 17.58 4.24
C CYS A 168 2.40 18.59 3.26
N GLU A 169 1.62 19.56 3.78
CA GLU A 169 0.99 20.61 2.96
C GLU A 169 2.01 21.63 2.42
N ARG A 170 3.12 21.85 3.12
CA ARG A 170 4.15 22.81 2.69
C ARG A 170 4.76 22.40 1.32
N PRO A 171 4.80 23.31 0.33
CA PRO A 171 5.39 23.03 -0.97
C PRO A 171 6.90 22.84 -0.87
N ALA A 172 7.49 22.22 -1.90
CA ALA A 172 8.94 22.11 -2.02
C ALA A 172 9.56 23.51 -2.11
N THR A 173 10.54 23.80 -1.25
CA THR A 173 11.35 25.02 -1.29
C THR A 173 12.75 24.71 -1.82
N GLU A 174 13.50 25.73 -2.23
CA GLU A 174 14.87 25.58 -2.75
C GLU A 174 15.80 24.84 -1.76
N THR A 175 15.57 24.99 -0.45
CA THR A 175 16.31 24.29 0.60
C THR A 175 15.79 22.88 0.91
N LYS A 176 14.53 22.57 0.54
CA LYS A 176 13.86 21.29 0.77
C LYS A 176 13.28 20.76 -0.53
N VAL A 177 14.17 20.47 -1.48
CA VAL A 177 13.77 19.86 -2.75
C VAL A 177 13.34 18.42 -2.48
N PHE A 178 12.28 17.96 -3.14
CA PHE A 178 11.78 16.58 -2.98
C PHE A 178 12.62 15.57 -3.77
N PHE A 179 13.32 16.09 -4.78
CA PHE A 179 14.20 15.37 -5.65
C PHE A 179 15.60 15.98 -5.60
N SER A 180 16.63 15.17 -5.33
CA SER A 180 18.03 15.61 -5.46
C SER A 180 18.45 15.47 -6.92
N PRO A 181 18.67 16.57 -7.68
CA PRO A 181 19.05 16.49 -9.09
C PRO A 181 20.41 15.80 -9.30
N ALA A 182 21.32 15.87 -8.33
CA ALA A 182 22.66 15.30 -8.40
C ALA A 182 22.66 13.76 -8.33
N ASP A 183 21.80 13.18 -7.47
CA ASP A 183 21.78 11.73 -7.24
C ASP A 183 20.67 11.02 -8.02
N GLY A 184 19.75 11.80 -8.59
CA GLY A 184 18.54 11.31 -9.22
C GLY A 184 17.63 10.53 -8.27
N LEU A 185 17.73 10.74 -6.95
CA LEU A 185 17.01 9.99 -5.92
C LEU A 185 16.02 10.90 -5.17
N ILE A 186 15.01 10.27 -4.56
CA ILE A 186 14.14 10.94 -3.58
C ILE A 186 15.03 11.46 -2.45
N SER A 187 14.82 12.72 -2.06
CA SER A 187 15.62 13.34 -1.01
C SER A 187 15.56 12.53 0.30
N PRO A 188 16.70 12.28 0.97
CA PRO A 188 16.72 11.46 2.18
C PRO A 188 15.78 11.93 3.29
N TRP A 189 15.63 13.24 3.45
CA TRP A 189 14.73 13.83 4.44
C TRP A 189 13.27 13.40 4.23
N LEU A 190 12.80 13.33 2.97
CA LEU A 190 11.43 12.96 2.62
C LEU A 190 11.20 11.47 2.88
N SER A 191 12.20 10.64 2.57
CA SER A 191 12.16 9.21 2.89
C SER A 191 12.07 8.98 4.40
N ASN A 192 12.91 9.65 5.20
CA ASN A 192 12.91 9.52 6.66
C ASN A 192 11.61 10.04 7.27
N PHE A 193 11.12 11.17 6.78
CA PHE A 193 9.86 11.76 7.21
C PHE A 193 8.66 10.86 6.90
N SER A 194 8.60 10.29 5.70
CA SER A 194 7.56 9.33 5.29
C SER A 194 7.60 8.06 6.13
N ASP A 195 8.79 7.53 6.42
CA ASP A 195 8.98 6.34 7.26
C ASP A 195 8.53 6.59 8.71
N PHE A 196 8.85 7.77 9.26
CA PHE A 196 8.36 8.19 10.56
C PHE A 196 6.82 8.27 10.60
N ILE A 197 6.19 8.88 9.59
CA ILE A 197 4.72 8.96 9.50
C ILE A 197 4.09 7.56 9.52
N GLY A 198 4.57 6.66 8.67
CA GLY A 198 4.05 5.28 8.60
C GLY A 198 4.16 4.55 9.94
N ARG A 199 5.32 4.62 10.60
CA ARG A 199 5.54 3.99 11.91
C ARG A 199 4.77 4.67 13.04
N PHE A 200 4.59 5.98 13.00
CA PHE A 200 3.82 6.74 13.99
C PHE A 200 2.35 6.30 14.00
N TYR A 201 1.67 6.28 12.85
CA TYR A 201 0.28 5.85 12.77
C TYR A 201 0.11 4.34 13.02
N LYS A 202 1.13 3.52 12.72
CA LYS A 202 1.17 2.12 13.16
C LYS A 202 1.23 2.01 14.70
N ARG A 203 1.97 2.90 15.37
CA ARG A 203 2.03 2.93 16.84
C ARG A 203 0.70 3.40 17.43
N HIS A 204 0.06 4.38 16.80
CA HIS A 204 -1.14 5.09 17.27
C HIS A 204 -2.33 4.96 16.29
N PRO A 205 -2.99 3.79 16.24
CA PRO A 205 -4.12 3.56 15.33
C PRO A 205 -5.37 4.41 15.61
N HIS A 206 -5.46 5.03 16.79
CA HIS A 206 -6.58 5.88 17.20
C HIS A 206 -6.42 7.33 16.73
N THR A 207 -5.22 7.74 16.32
CA THR A 207 -4.98 9.08 15.80
C THR A 207 -5.71 9.25 14.48
N ASN A 208 -6.32 10.41 14.28
CA ASN A 208 -7.11 10.65 13.08
C ASN A 208 -6.24 10.77 11.81
N LEU A 209 -6.56 10.00 10.77
CA LEU A 209 -5.86 10.01 9.48
C LEU A 209 -6.48 10.93 8.42
N VAL A 210 -7.66 11.49 8.66
CA VAL A 210 -8.45 12.21 7.65
C VAL A 210 -7.66 13.36 7.06
N ALA A 211 -7.12 14.23 7.90
CA ALA A 211 -6.36 15.39 7.46
C ALA A 211 -5.10 14.99 6.66
N MET A 212 -4.40 13.94 7.08
CA MET A 212 -3.23 13.44 6.39
C MET A 212 -3.59 12.96 4.97
N LEU A 213 -4.60 12.08 4.84
CA LEU A 213 -5.00 11.55 3.54
C LEU A 213 -5.56 12.61 2.60
N LEU A 214 -6.32 13.59 3.11
CA LEU A 214 -6.81 14.71 2.31
C LEU A 214 -5.68 15.61 1.82
N VAL A 215 -4.69 15.92 2.67
CA VAL A 215 -3.50 16.69 2.26
C VAL A 215 -2.73 15.94 1.19
N LEU A 216 -2.52 14.63 1.35
CA LEU A 216 -1.84 13.80 0.35
C LEU A 216 -2.58 13.80 -0.99
N ALA A 217 -3.89 13.55 -0.99
CA ALA A 217 -4.71 13.57 -2.19
C ALA A 217 -4.63 14.93 -2.91
N LYS A 218 -4.82 16.04 -2.18
CA LYS A 218 -4.74 17.40 -2.72
C LYS A 218 -3.36 17.72 -3.33
N ARG A 219 -2.28 17.30 -2.65
CA ARG A 219 -0.90 17.56 -3.10
C ARG A 219 -0.54 16.72 -4.32
N MET A 220 -1.00 15.47 -4.37
CA MET A 220 -0.82 14.62 -5.53
C MET A 220 -1.58 15.18 -6.75
N THR A 221 -2.75 15.81 -6.57
CA THR A 221 -3.50 16.43 -7.68
C THR A 221 -2.90 17.74 -8.17
N HIS A 222 -2.12 18.46 -7.36
CA HIS A 222 -1.63 19.81 -7.70
C HIS A 222 -0.61 19.84 -8.85
N ASP A 223 0.10 18.73 -9.11
CA ASP A 223 1.01 18.61 -10.24
C ASP A 223 0.28 18.38 -11.59
N VAL A 224 -1.00 18.02 -11.58
CA VAL A 224 -1.78 17.82 -12.80
C VAL A 224 -2.38 19.17 -13.22
N PRO A 225 -1.97 19.76 -14.36
CA PRO A 225 -2.56 21.01 -14.82
C PRO A 225 -4.05 20.80 -15.09
N GLU A 226 -4.92 21.61 -14.46
CA GLU A 226 -6.32 21.70 -14.83
C GLU A 226 -6.40 22.09 -16.32
N SER A 227 -7.24 21.38 -17.09
CA SER A 227 -7.29 21.36 -18.56
C SER A 227 -7.71 22.69 -19.23
N THR A 228 -7.60 23.81 -18.53
CA THR A 228 -8.08 25.12 -18.99
C THR A 228 -7.05 26.20 -18.66
N GLY A 229 -6.04 26.35 -19.50
CA GLY A 229 -5.15 27.51 -19.44
C GLY A 229 -3.84 27.33 -20.19
N ARG A 230 -3.45 28.38 -20.93
CA ARG A 230 -2.17 28.51 -21.65
C ARG A 230 -1.01 27.98 -20.80
N HIS A 231 -0.23 27.08 -21.39
CA HIS A 231 0.92 26.41 -20.78
C HIS A 231 1.95 27.43 -20.28
N SER A 232 1.86 27.81 -19.01
CA SER A 232 3.03 28.32 -18.31
C SER A 232 3.85 27.11 -17.92
N ALA A 233 4.97 26.91 -18.62
CA ALA A 233 6.00 25.93 -18.32
C ALA A 233 6.55 26.13 -16.89
N LYS A 234 5.78 25.69 -15.89
CA LYS A 234 6.23 25.64 -14.51
C LYS A 234 7.16 24.44 -14.40
N LYS A 235 8.44 24.72 -14.16
CA LYS A 235 9.46 23.72 -13.78
C LYS A 235 8.86 22.75 -12.76
N PHE A 236 8.90 21.45 -13.07
CA PHE A 236 8.39 20.40 -12.20
C PHE A 236 8.99 20.51 -10.79
N LYS A 237 8.14 20.74 -9.79
CA LYS A 237 8.55 20.92 -8.38
C LYS A 237 8.61 19.61 -7.61
N GLY A 238 8.17 18.51 -8.21
CA GLY A 238 8.19 17.18 -7.61
C GLY A 238 7.13 16.94 -6.56
N GLU A 239 6.00 17.65 -6.56
CA GLU A 239 5.00 17.54 -5.49
C GLU A 239 4.35 16.16 -5.45
N SER A 240 4.20 15.50 -6.61
CA SER A 240 3.77 14.11 -6.81
C SER A 240 4.64 13.08 -6.09
N LEU A 241 5.87 13.42 -5.69
CA LEU A 241 6.72 12.55 -4.87
C LEU A 241 6.20 12.42 -3.44
N ILE A 242 5.28 13.26 -2.99
CA ILE A 242 4.62 13.12 -1.68
C ILE A 242 3.88 11.76 -1.55
N ARG A 243 3.60 11.08 -2.67
CA ARG A 243 3.03 9.72 -2.70
C ARG A 243 3.85 8.70 -1.89
N VAL A 244 5.14 8.94 -1.66
CA VAL A 244 6.00 8.09 -0.80
C VAL A 244 5.44 8.00 0.63
N VAL A 245 4.75 9.04 1.12
CA VAL A 245 4.05 8.99 2.41
C VAL A 245 2.92 7.97 2.38
N LEU A 246 2.14 7.92 1.30
CA LEU A 246 1.07 6.93 1.11
C LEU A 246 1.63 5.51 1.05
N GLU A 247 2.74 5.30 0.33
CA GLU A 247 3.46 4.02 0.28
C GLU A 247 3.89 3.57 1.69
N LYS A 248 4.45 4.47 2.50
CA LYS A 248 4.88 4.16 3.86
C LYS A 248 3.73 3.94 4.85
N LEU A 249 2.59 4.61 4.66
CA LEU A 249 1.36 4.29 5.40
C LEU A 249 0.87 2.87 5.07
N MET A 250 0.86 2.50 3.79
CA MET A 250 0.48 1.16 3.33
C MET A 250 1.44 0.07 3.84
N GLU A 251 2.76 0.32 3.81
CA GLU A 251 3.80 -0.59 4.31
C GLU A 251 3.67 -0.81 5.83
N HIS A 252 3.64 0.27 6.61
CA HIS A 252 3.71 0.18 8.08
C HIS A 252 2.36 -0.07 8.75
N MET A 253 1.31 0.66 8.37
CA MET A 253 -0.02 0.49 8.94
C MET A 253 -0.79 -0.64 8.28
N GLY A 254 -0.76 -0.68 6.94
CA GLY A 254 -1.43 -1.72 6.15
C GLY A 254 -0.75 -3.08 6.25
N GLY A 255 0.52 -3.08 6.65
CA GLY A 255 1.30 -4.30 6.82
C GLY A 255 1.70 -4.94 5.49
N LEU A 256 1.60 -4.20 4.39
CA LEU A 256 2.09 -4.63 3.09
C LEU A 256 3.60 -4.75 3.12
N ILE A 257 4.10 -5.81 2.49
CA ILE A 257 5.54 -6.05 2.40
C ILE A 257 5.97 -5.61 1.00
N VAL A 258 6.68 -4.48 0.95
CA VAL A 258 7.26 -3.96 -0.28
C VAL A 258 8.67 -4.55 -0.43
N VAL A 259 8.85 -5.39 -1.44
CA VAL A 259 10.17 -5.93 -1.80
C VAL A 259 10.67 -5.18 -3.03
N LYS A 260 11.81 -4.50 -2.89
CA LYS A 260 12.40 -3.73 -3.99
C LYS A 260 13.03 -4.62 -5.04
N ASP A 261 13.75 -5.65 -4.59
CA ASP A 261 14.48 -6.59 -5.45
C ASP A 261 14.12 -8.02 -5.05
N PHE A 262 13.57 -8.78 -6.00
CA PHE A 262 13.17 -10.16 -5.78
C PHE A 262 14.26 -11.12 -6.23
N THR A 263 14.53 -12.16 -5.44
CA THR A 263 15.26 -13.33 -5.94
C THR A 263 14.38 -14.16 -6.87
N MET A 264 14.97 -14.95 -7.77
CA MET A 264 14.20 -15.82 -8.67
C MET A 264 13.24 -16.75 -7.92
N GLU A 265 13.64 -17.25 -6.75
CA GLU A 265 12.75 -18.05 -5.89
C GLU A 265 11.55 -17.22 -5.40
N GLN A 266 11.78 -15.99 -4.97
CA GLN A 266 10.70 -15.10 -4.51
C GLN A 266 9.78 -14.68 -5.66
N ILE A 267 10.31 -14.45 -6.87
CA ILE A 267 9.52 -14.17 -8.08
C ILE A 267 8.56 -15.34 -8.35
N THR A 268 9.03 -16.58 -8.31
CA THR A 268 8.14 -17.74 -8.51
C THR A 268 7.09 -17.87 -7.41
N CYS A 269 7.40 -17.47 -6.17
CA CYS A 269 6.45 -17.44 -5.06
C CYS A 269 5.35 -16.36 -5.22
N LEU A 270 5.54 -15.34 -6.07
CA LEU A 270 4.47 -14.38 -6.40
C LEU A 270 3.27 -15.04 -7.07
N ALA A 271 3.46 -16.21 -7.69
CA ALA A 271 2.38 -17.01 -8.24
C ALA A 271 1.57 -17.75 -7.17
N GLY A 272 2.03 -17.82 -5.93
CA GLY A 272 1.31 -18.44 -4.84
C GLY A 272 0.22 -17.55 -4.27
N GLY A 273 -0.52 -18.09 -3.30
CA GLY A 273 -1.49 -17.32 -2.56
C GLY A 273 -0.84 -16.33 -1.59
N PRO A 274 -1.65 -15.49 -0.92
CA PRO A 274 -1.15 -14.48 0.01
C PRO A 274 -0.33 -15.07 1.17
N ARG A 275 -0.62 -16.30 1.61
CA ARG A 275 0.13 -16.91 2.72
C ARG A 275 1.53 -17.35 2.27
N LEU A 276 1.66 -17.95 1.07
CA LEU A 276 2.99 -18.26 0.52
C LEU A 276 3.83 -17.00 0.35
N ARG A 277 3.27 -15.96 -0.26
CA ARG A 277 3.95 -14.68 -0.49
C ARG A 277 4.46 -14.06 0.82
N LEU A 278 3.65 -14.13 1.88
CA LEU A 278 4.05 -13.62 3.20
C LEU A 278 5.25 -14.39 3.77
N GLU A 279 5.23 -15.72 3.72
CA GLU A 279 6.29 -16.57 4.28
C GLU A 279 7.57 -16.60 3.43
N SER A 280 7.47 -16.41 2.11
CA SER A 280 8.64 -16.32 1.22
C SER A 280 9.46 -15.05 1.47
N VAL A 281 8.80 -13.97 1.90
CA VAL A 281 9.45 -12.68 2.14
C VAL A 281 9.82 -12.48 3.62
N SER A 282 9.02 -12.98 4.56
CA SER A 282 9.19 -12.70 6.01
C SER A 282 10.21 -13.59 6.73
N ILE A 283 11.33 -13.94 6.09
CA ILE A 283 12.34 -14.83 6.68
C ILE A 283 12.91 -14.18 7.96
N GLY A 284 12.51 -14.66 9.14
CA GLY A 284 13.11 -14.32 10.44
C GLY A 284 12.45 -13.20 11.25
N SER A 285 11.52 -12.42 10.68
CA SER A 285 10.74 -11.42 11.44
C SER A 285 9.25 -11.65 11.20
N ARG A 286 8.60 -12.38 12.11
CA ARG A 286 7.14 -12.53 12.10
C ARG A 286 6.52 -11.40 12.95
N PRO A 287 5.90 -10.40 12.32
CA PRO A 287 5.27 -9.31 13.04
C PRO A 287 4.01 -9.78 13.78
N ASP A 288 3.64 -9.08 14.85
CA ASP A 288 2.41 -9.33 15.59
C ASP A 288 1.17 -9.12 14.69
N PRO A 289 0.41 -10.18 14.35
CA PRO A 289 -0.68 -10.10 13.39
C PRO A 289 -1.89 -9.33 13.93
N GLN A 290 -2.13 -9.33 15.25
CA GLN A 290 -3.32 -8.70 15.83
C GLN A 290 -3.24 -7.17 15.80
N ARG A 291 -2.05 -6.62 16.05
CA ARG A 291 -1.84 -5.18 16.02
C ARG A 291 -1.90 -4.62 14.60
N LYS A 292 -1.37 -5.37 13.63
CA LYS A 292 -1.43 -5.03 12.21
C LYS A 292 -2.87 -4.99 11.68
N GLU A 293 -3.73 -5.89 12.13
CA GLU A 293 -5.12 -5.92 11.63
C GLU A 293 -5.92 -4.68 12.06
N LYS A 294 -5.73 -4.19 13.29
CA LYS A 294 -6.37 -2.96 13.77
C LYS A 294 -5.91 -1.73 12.99
N THR A 295 -4.60 -1.59 12.75
CA THR A 295 -4.04 -0.45 12.01
C THR A 295 -4.44 -0.50 10.53
N LYS A 296 -4.46 -1.70 9.94
CA LYS A 296 -4.89 -1.95 8.57
C LYS A 296 -6.35 -1.55 8.37
N LYS A 297 -7.22 -1.98 9.30
CA LYS A 297 -8.64 -1.63 9.29
C LYS A 297 -8.85 -0.13 9.46
N ALA A 298 -8.13 0.53 10.38
CA ALA A 298 -8.24 1.98 10.57
C ALA A 298 -7.88 2.77 9.29
N LEU A 299 -6.81 2.36 8.58
CA LEU A 299 -6.44 2.96 7.30
C LEU A 299 -7.50 2.73 6.22
N LEU A 300 -8.02 1.49 6.12
CA LEU A 300 -9.08 1.15 5.17
C LEU A 300 -10.34 1.96 5.45
N ASP A 301 -10.86 1.92 6.67
CA ASP A 301 -12.11 2.59 7.05
C ASP A 301 -12.03 4.10 6.74
N THR A 302 -10.90 4.75 7.03
CA THR A 302 -10.69 6.17 6.69
C THR A 302 -10.68 6.43 5.17
N LEU A 303 -10.05 5.56 4.38
CA LEU A 303 -10.05 5.69 2.90
C LEU A 303 -11.45 5.51 2.30
N VAL A 304 -12.25 4.60 2.86
CA VAL A 304 -13.64 4.34 2.44
C VAL A 304 -14.55 5.49 2.83
N GLU A 305 -14.48 5.96 4.08
CA GLU A 305 -15.29 7.08 4.59
C GLU A 305 -15.11 8.36 3.76
N LEU A 306 -13.90 8.61 3.28
CA LEU A 306 -13.58 9.79 2.47
C LEU A 306 -13.78 9.57 0.96
N GLY A 307 -14.09 8.36 0.51
CA GLY A 307 -14.19 8.04 -0.92
C GLY A 307 -12.89 8.26 -1.69
N LEU A 308 -11.73 8.17 -1.02
CA LEU A 308 -10.44 8.54 -1.62
C LEU A 308 -9.82 7.45 -2.50
N ALA A 309 -10.23 6.18 -2.36
CA ALA A 309 -9.63 5.09 -3.12
C ALA A 309 -9.73 5.29 -4.65
N PRO A 310 -10.91 5.57 -5.24
CA PRO A 310 -11.02 5.92 -6.66
C PRO A 310 -10.28 7.20 -7.03
N ALA A 311 -10.35 8.24 -6.19
CA ALA A 311 -9.71 9.53 -6.45
C ALA A 311 -8.18 9.42 -6.51
N LEU A 312 -7.58 8.57 -5.66
CA LEU A 312 -6.15 8.31 -5.65
C LEU A 312 -5.71 7.51 -6.88
N TRP A 313 -6.49 6.50 -7.31
CA TRP A 313 -6.20 5.77 -8.56
C TRP A 313 -6.25 6.68 -9.79
N ASP A 314 -7.29 7.50 -9.88
CA ASP A 314 -7.45 8.49 -10.93
C ASP A 314 -6.30 9.51 -10.94
N CYS A 315 -5.92 10.02 -9.76
CA CYS A 315 -4.79 10.93 -9.62
C CYS A 315 -3.45 10.29 -10.08
N LEU A 316 -3.16 9.07 -9.64
CA LEU A 316 -1.96 8.35 -10.05
C LEU A 316 -1.93 8.11 -11.57
N SER A 317 -3.06 7.75 -12.18
CA SER A 317 -3.18 7.58 -13.63
C SER A 317 -2.92 8.87 -14.39
N ARG A 318 -3.55 9.98 -14.00
CA ARG A 318 -3.33 11.28 -14.64
C ARG A 318 -1.89 11.75 -14.52
N GLN A 319 -1.25 11.55 -13.37
CA GLN A 319 0.17 11.85 -13.21
C GLN A 319 1.04 11.04 -14.18
N ARG A 320 0.75 9.74 -14.36
CA ARG A 320 1.46 8.88 -15.31
C ARG A 320 1.31 9.39 -16.74
N LEU A 321 0.08 9.71 -17.17
CA LEU A 321 -0.19 10.29 -18.49
C LEU A 321 0.53 11.64 -18.67
N TYR A 322 0.54 12.49 -17.65
CA TYR A 322 1.27 13.76 -17.66
C TYR A 322 2.77 13.57 -17.87
N PHE A 323 3.40 12.62 -17.16
CA PHE A 323 4.83 12.32 -17.34
C PHE A 323 5.16 11.80 -18.74
N MET A 324 4.22 11.11 -19.42
CA MET A 324 4.39 10.64 -20.79
C MET A 324 4.03 11.68 -21.85
N SER A 325 3.51 12.84 -21.46
CA SER A 325 3.10 13.89 -22.41
C SER A 325 4.29 14.58 -23.05
N GLU A 326 4.13 15.01 -24.31
CA GLU A 326 5.17 15.74 -25.07
C GLU A 326 5.60 17.01 -24.34
N GLY A 327 4.66 17.74 -23.74
CA GLY A 327 4.95 18.97 -22.99
C GLY A 327 5.82 18.76 -21.74
N PHE A 328 5.85 17.56 -21.15
CA PHE A 328 6.79 17.25 -20.07
C PHE A 328 8.18 16.90 -20.64
N SER A 329 8.22 16.14 -21.73
CA SER A 329 9.48 15.73 -22.39
C SER A 329 10.26 16.92 -22.94
N GLU A 330 9.59 17.92 -23.53
CA GLU A 330 10.22 19.13 -24.08
C GLU A 330 10.87 20.02 -23.02
N VAL A 331 10.22 20.16 -21.85
CA VAL A 331 10.71 20.99 -20.73
C VAL A 331 11.88 20.33 -20.00
N HIS A 332 12.03 19.01 -20.15
CA HIS A 332 13.02 18.20 -19.47
C HIS A 332 13.87 17.44 -20.48
N SER A 333 14.46 18.09 -21.48
CA SER A 333 15.29 17.43 -22.51
C SER A 333 16.77 17.20 -22.13
N ASP A 334 17.20 17.57 -20.93
CA ASP A 334 18.61 17.43 -20.48
C ASP A 334 18.99 15.95 -20.24
N GLU A 335 20.26 15.54 -20.46
CA GLU A 335 20.72 14.13 -20.33
C GLU A 335 20.37 13.44 -18.99
N GLY A 336 20.16 14.21 -17.91
CA GLY A 336 19.73 13.69 -16.61
C GLY A 336 18.23 13.40 -16.49
N SER A 337 17.39 13.94 -17.36
CA SER A 337 15.94 13.94 -17.26
C SER A 337 15.30 12.57 -17.50
N LEU A 338 15.85 11.77 -18.42
CA LEU A 338 15.29 10.47 -18.78
C LEU A 338 15.33 9.52 -17.57
N LYS A 339 16.44 9.53 -16.82
CA LYS A 339 16.57 8.75 -15.58
C LYS A 339 15.56 9.19 -14.52
N ILE A 340 15.25 10.49 -14.45
CA ILE A 340 14.24 11.05 -13.55
C ILE A 340 12.85 10.58 -13.98
N LEU A 341 12.54 10.70 -15.27
CA LEU A 341 11.27 10.28 -15.85
C LEU A 341 11.00 8.79 -15.58
N CYS A 342 11.98 7.91 -15.83
CA CYS A 342 11.88 6.48 -15.52
C CYS A 342 11.54 6.24 -14.05
N LYS A 343 12.20 6.92 -13.12
CA LYS A 343 11.93 6.80 -11.68
C LYS A 343 10.55 7.32 -11.29
N LEU A 344 10.09 8.40 -11.93
CA LEU A 344 8.77 8.97 -11.69
C LEU A 344 7.66 8.02 -12.17
N LEU A 345 7.81 7.45 -13.37
CA LEU A 345 6.90 6.47 -13.95
C LEU A 345 6.86 5.17 -13.14
N ASP A 346 8.03 4.61 -12.82
CA ASP A 346 8.15 3.38 -12.04
C ASP A 346 7.53 3.54 -10.64
N GLY A 347 7.87 4.63 -9.95
CA GLY A 347 7.34 4.90 -8.61
C GLY A 347 5.84 5.21 -8.60
N ASN A 348 5.30 5.80 -9.67
CA ASN A 348 3.85 6.02 -9.77
C ASN A 348 3.12 4.68 -9.93
N MET A 349 3.60 3.82 -10.84
CA MET A 349 3.01 2.51 -11.07
C MET A 349 3.15 1.60 -9.84
N GLU A 350 4.28 1.65 -9.13
CA GLU A 350 4.49 0.92 -7.88
C GLU A 350 3.50 1.36 -6.79
N CYS A 351 3.27 2.67 -6.63
CA CYS A 351 2.28 3.20 -5.70
C CYS A 351 0.85 2.74 -6.08
N PHE A 352 0.51 2.80 -7.37
CA PHE A 352 -0.80 2.36 -7.88
C PHE A 352 -1.04 0.87 -7.58
N LEU A 353 -0.09 0.00 -7.93
CA LEU A 353 -0.19 -1.44 -7.68
C LEU A 353 -0.22 -1.76 -6.20
N SER A 354 0.56 -1.04 -5.38
CA SER A 354 0.54 -1.19 -3.92
C SER A 354 -0.83 -0.82 -3.33
N LEU A 355 -1.49 0.20 -3.86
CA LEU A 355 -2.84 0.58 -3.45
C LEU A 355 -3.88 -0.48 -3.83
N VAL A 356 -3.78 -1.04 -5.04
CA VAL A 356 -4.62 -2.18 -5.47
C VAL A 356 -4.42 -3.39 -4.56
N ASP A 357 -3.17 -3.77 -4.29
CA ASP A 357 -2.84 -4.90 -3.42
C ASP A 357 -3.31 -4.65 -1.97
N PHE A 358 -3.14 -3.43 -1.45
CA PHE A 358 -3.64 -3.03 -0.14
C PHE A 358 -5.15 -3.24 -0.02
N LEU A 359 -5.92 -2.64 -0.93
CA LEU A 359 -7.37 -2.64 -0.89
C LEU A 359 -7.93 -4.06 -1.06
N SER A 360 -7.33 -4.86 -1.94
CA SER A 360 -7.71 -6.26 -2.15
C SER A 360 -7.42 -7.15 -0.93
N GLN A 361 -6.33 -6.90 -0.21
CA GLN A 361 -5.99 -7.66 1.00
C GLN A 361 -6.75 -7.16 2.25
N ALA A 362 -7.12 -5.88 2.30
CA ALA A 362 -7.81 -5.28 3.44
C ALA A 362 -9.33 -5.51 3.40
N SER A 363 -9.91 -5.64 2.21
CA SER A 363 -11.35 -5.78 2.00
C SER A 363 -11.73 -7.18 1.54
N ALA A 364 -12.90 -7.66 1.98
CA ALA A 364 -13.54 -8.79 1.31
C ALA A 364 -13.93 -8.38 -0.12
N ARG A 365 -13.96 -9.35 -1.05
CA ARG A 365 -14.25 -9.13 -2.48
C ARG A 365 -15.52 -8.29 -2.72
N GLU A 366 -16.61 -8.58 -2.01
CA GLU A 366 -17.88 -7.83 -2.15
C GLU A 366 -17.75 -6.37 -1.75
N LYS A 367 -16.96 -6.06 -0.72
CA LYS A 367 -16.68 -4.69 -0.32
C LYS A 367 -15.77 -4.01 -1.32
N TYR A 368 -14.74 -4.71 -1.82
CA TYR A 368 -13.83 -4.20 -2.84
C TYR A 368 -14.56 -3.76 -4.12
N VAL A 369 -15.50 -4.58 -4.62
CA VAL A 369 -16.30 -4.24 -5.82
C VAL A 369 -17.12 -2.97 -5.60
N LYS A 370 -17.64 -2.73 -4.38
CA LYS A 370 -18.39 -1.50 -4.06
C LYS A 370 -17.51 -0.25 -3.96
N LEU A 371 -16.21 -0.41 -3.70
CA LEU A 371 -15.25 0.70 -3.67
C LEU A 371 -14.85 1.14 -5.07
N MET A 372 -14.92 0.24 -6.05
CA MET A 372 -14.53 0.55 -7.42
C MET A 372 -15.62 1.37 -8.12
N PRO A 373 -15.24 2.35 -8.96
CA PRO A 373 -16.14 2.95 -9.94
C PRO A 373 -16.71 1.89 -10.88
N SER A 374 -17.71 2.28 -11.66
CA SER A 374 -18.22 1.41 -12.73
C SER A 374 -17.08 1.02 -13.69
N VAL A 375 -17.15 -0.18 -14.27
CA VAL A 375 -16.10 -0.69 -15.17
C VAL A 375 -15.88 0.28 -16.33
N GLN A 376 -16.94 0.87 -16.88
CA GLN A 376 -16.82 1.88 -17.95
C GLN A 376 -16.06 3.14 -17.53
N GLN A 377 -16.31 3.65 -16.31
CA GLN A 377 -15.57 4.81 -15.78
C GLN A 377 -14.10 4.47 -15.51
N LEU A 378 -13.82 3.24 -15.06
CA LEU A 378 -12.46 2.77 -14.78
C LEU A 378 -11.60 2.81 -16.05
N PHE A 379 -12.11 2.26 -17.16
CA PHE A 379 -11.41 2.25 -18.45
C PHE A 379 -11.43 3.60 -19.18
N GLY A 380 -12.30 4.54 -18.78
CA GLY A 380 -12.26 5.92 -19.29
C GLY A 380 -11.16 6.79 -18.67
N VAL A 381 -10.64 6.39 -17.51
CA VAL A 381 -9.67 7.16 -16.71
C VAL A 381 -8.29 6.50 -16.66
N LEU A 382 -8.26 5.16 -16.64
CA LEU A 382 -7.04 4.37 -16.51
C LEU A 382 -6.61 3.79 -17.87
N GLU A 383 -5.30 3.65 -18.07
CA GLU A 383 -4.77 2.82 -19.15
C GLU A 383 -5.31 1.37 -19.03
N PRO A 384 -5.56 0.65 -20.13
CA PRO A 384 -6.18 -0.67 -20.08
C PRO A 384 -5.47 -1.67 -19.16
N ASN A 385 -4.14 -1.69 -19.16
CA ASN A 385 -3.33 -2.55 -18.29
C ASN A 385 -3.54 -2.25 -16.80
N ALA A 386 -3.57 -0.97 -16.41
CA ALA A 386 -3.83 -0.53 -15.04
C ALA A 386 -5.30 -0.79 -14.64
N ALA A 387 -6.25 -0.56 -15.55
CA ALA A 387 -7.67 -0.85 -15.35
C ALA A 387 -7.91 -2.34 -15.06
N TYR A 388 -7.33 -3.24 -15.88
CA TYR A 388 -7.41 -4.67 -15.63
C TYR A 388 -6.71 -5.08 -14.33
N ALA A 389 -5.59 -4.44 -13.97
CA ALA A 389 -4.93 -4.70 -12.68
C ALA A 389 -5.83 -4.36 -11.48
N ALA A 390 -6.51 -3.22 -11.51
CA ALA A 390 -7.46 -2.82 -10.47
C ALA A 390 -8.74 -3.68 -10.48
N LEU A 391 -9.22 -4.10 -11.66
CA LEU A 391 -10.45 -4.87 -11.79
C LEU A 391 -10.30 -6.32 -11.30
N ARG A 392 -9.19 -6.99 -11.62
CA ARG A 392 -8.95 -8.43 -11.38
C ARG A 392 -9.33 -8.91 -9.96
N PRO A 393 -8.92 -8.26 -8.85
CA PRO A 393 -9.29 -8.70 -7.50
C PRO A 393 -10.79 -8.70 -7.20
N GLY A 394 -11.58 -7.89 -7.94
CA GLY A 394 -13.04 -7.85 -7.82
C GLY A 394 -13.76 -8.93 -8.64
N LEU A 395 -13.10 -9.50 -9.65
CA LEU A 395 -13.70 -10.45 -10.58
C LEU A 395 -13.99 -11.81 -9.93
N PRO A 396 -15.04 -12.53 -10.42
CA PRO A 396 -15.30 -13.88 -9.96
C PRO A 396 -14.22 -14.85 -10.44
N PRO A 397 -13.89 -15.89 -9.63
CA PRO A 397 -12.98 -16.94 -10.05
C PRO A 397 -13.33 -17.45 -11.44
N PHE A 398 -12.33 -17.62 -12.30
CA PHE A 398 -12.53 -17.84 -13.74
C PHE A 398 -13.30 -19.13 -14.09
N ALA A 399 -13.20 -20.17 -13.26
CA ALA A 399 -13.68 -21.51 -13.59
C ALA A 399 -14.78 -22.04 -12.64
N ARG A 400 -15.66 -21.16 -12.12
CA ARG A 400 -16.70 -21.53 -11.14
C ARG A 400 -17.94 -22.24 -11.75
N GLY A 401 -17.93 -22.53 -13.06
CA GLY A 401 -19.04 -23.14 -13.78
C GLY A 401 -19.47 -24.50 -13.21
N LYS A 402 -20.78 -24.80 -13.26
CA LYS A 402 -21.27 -26.14 -12.91
C LYS A 402 -20.79 -27.12 -13.97
N LYS A 403 -20.14 -28.21 -13.54
CA LYS A 403 -19.86 -29.37 -14.42
C LYS A 403 -21.21 -29.95 -14.85
N LYS A 404 -21.55 -29.83 -16.14
CA LYS A 404 -22.65 -30.59 -16.73
C LYS A 404 -22.02 -31.77 -17.44
N THR A 405 -22.39 -32.97 -17.04
CA THR A 405 -22.05 -34.19 -17.75
C THR A 405 -23.13 -34.40 -18.80
N GLU A 406 -22.80 -34.23 -20.07
CA GLU A 406 -23.72 -34.60 -21.15
C GLU A 406 -23.75 -36.12 -21.32
N GLU A 407 -24.88 -36.66 -21.80
CA GLU A 407 -25.04 -38.07 -22.15
C GLU A 407 -24.06 -38.41 -23.29
N GLY A 408 -22.90 -38.96 -22.93
CA GLY A 408 -21.76 -39.13 -23.83
C GLY A 408 -20.38 -38.95 -23.18
N GLY A 409 -20.32 -38.57 -21.89
CA GLY A 409 -19.09 -38.57 -21.09
C GLY A 409 -18.19 -37.33 -21.29
N LYS A 410 -18.55 -36.40 -22.18
CA LYS A 410 -17.91 -35.08 -22.26
C LYS A 410 -18.44 -34.19 -21.13
N THR A 411 -17.53 -33.77 -20.25
CA THR A 411 -17.83 -32.80 -19.20
C THR A 411 -17.59 -31.39 -19.74
N THR A 412 -18.65 -30.65 -20.01
CA THR A 412 -18.58 -29.24 -20.41
C THR A 412 -18.77 -28.34 -19.19
N MET A 413 -17.96 -27.29 -19.09
CA MET A 413 -18.14 -26.26 -18.07
C MET A 413 -19.12 -25.22 -18.60
N VAL A 414 -20.31 -25.13 -18.00
CA VAL A 414 -21.28 -24.10 -18.37
C VAL A 414 -21.01 -22.85 -17.55
N ALA A 415 -20.75 -21.74 -18.25
CA ALA A 415 -20.59 -20.42 -17.63
C ALA A 415 -21.87 -20.03 -16.88
N THR A 416 -21.71 -19.42 -15.71
CA THR A 416 -22.85 -18.88 -14.96
C THR A 416 -23.42 -17.63 -15.65
N ALA A 417 -24.71 -17.32 -15.45
CA ALA A 417 -25.34 -16.14 -16.05
C ALA A 417 -24.57 -14.84 -15.73
N GLU A 418 -24.10 -14.69 -14.48
CA GLU A 418 -23.25 -13.58 -14.04
C GLU A 418 -21.93 -13.48 -14.82
N GLU A 419 -21.32 -14.61 -15.17
CA GLU A 419 -20.09 -14.64 -15.97
C GLU A 419 -20.35 -14.27 -17.43
N THR A 420 -21.47 -14.70 -17.99
CA THR A 420 -21.85 -14.34 -19.36
C THR A 420 -22.12 -12.85 -19.50
N ASP A 421 -22.82 -12.24 -18.54
CA ASP A 421 -23.08 -10.80 -18.56
C ASP A 421 -21.81 -9.97 -18.34
N LEU A 422 -20.92 -10.44 -17.45
CA LEU A 422 -19.60 -9.84 -17.27
C LEU A 422 -18.73 -9.96 -18.53
N GLN A 423 -18.74 -11.12 -19.21
CA GLN A 423 -18.02 -11.32 -20.45
C GLN A 423 -18.48 -10.32 -21.52
N LYS A 424 -19.80 -10.15 -21.71
CA LYS A 424 -20.36 -9.16 -22.64
C LYS A 424 -19.89 -7.74 -22.33
N LEU A 425 -19.96 -7.33 -21.06
CA LEU A 425 -19.50 -6.02 -20.63
C LEU A 425 -18.01 -5.80 -20.92
N LEU A 426 -17.17 -6.80 -20.69
CA LEU A 426 -15.73 -6.71 -20.96
C LEU A 426 -15.43 -6.69 -22.46
N MET A 427 -16.18 -7.42 -23.27
CA MET A 427 -16.07 -7.40 -24.74
C MET A 427 -16.41 -6.00 -25.29
N ASP A 428 -17.51 -5.39 -24.82
CA ASP A 428 -17.91 -4.03 -25.21
C ASP A 428 -16.85 -2.99 -24.86
N ILE A 429 -16.18 -3.15 -23.72
CA ILE A 429 -15.10 -2.26 -23.28
C ILE A 429 -13.84 -2.49 -24.10
N ALA A 430 -13.44 -3.73 -24.32
CA ALA A 430 -12.28 -4.08 -25.12
C ALA A 430 -12.40 -3.50 -26.54
N PHE A 431 -13.61 -3.54 -27.13
CA PHE A 431 -13.88 -2.95 -28.44
C PHE A 431 -13.66 -1.43 -28.50
N LYS A 432 -13.85 -0.73 -27.38
CA LYS A 432 -13.64 0.72 -27.27
C LYS A 432 -12.19 1.10 -26.96
N CYS A 433 -11.49 0.25 -26.22
CA CYS A 433 -10.12 0.51 -25.78
C CYS A 433 -9.07 0.19 -26.85
N LEU A 434 -9.36 -0.74 -27.75
CA LEU A 434 -8.43 -1.16 -28.80
C LEU A 434 -8.44 -0.16 -29.97
N PRO A 435 -7.27 0.24 -30.50
CA PRO A 435 -7.19 1.19 -31.61
C PRO A 435 -7.72 0.61 -32.93
N LYS A 436 -7.67 -0.73 -33.08
CA LYS A 436 -8.21 -1.48 -34.21
C LYS A 436 -8.83 -2.79 -33.72
N PRO A 437 -9.83 -3.35 -34.43
CA PRO A 437 -10.38 -4.66 -34.09
C PRO A 437 -9.33 -5.74 -34.32
N ILE A 438 -8.87 -6.40 -33.25
CA ILE A 438 -7.87 -7.47 -33.31
C ILE A 438 -8.33 -8.70 -34.12
N GLU A 439 -9.63 -8.80 -34.40
CA GLU A 439 -10.22 -9.83 -35.25
C GLU A 439 -9.78 -9.70 -36.72
N GLU A 440 -9.48 -8.48 -37.18
CA GLU A 440 -8.98 -8.24 -38.53
C GLU A 440 -7.63 -8.95 -38.73
N ASP A 441 -6.77 -8.84 -37.72
CA ASP A 441 -5.44 -9.47 -37.64
C ASP A 441 -5.52 -10.98 -37.37
N GLY A 442 -6.71 -11.53 -37.10
CA GLY A 442 -6.94 -12.95 -36.90
C GLY A 442 -6.95 -13.43 -35.45
N LEU A 443 -7.10 -12.53 -34.47
CA LEU A 443 -7.18 -12.86 -33.05
C LEU A 443 -8.61 -12.66 -32.52
N SER A 444 -9.14 -13.64 -31.78
CA SER A 444 -10.48 -13.53 -31.21
C SER A 444 -10.53 -12.51 -30.04
N MET A 445 -11.59 -11.73 -29.97
CA MET A 445 -11.87 -10.86 -28.82
C MET A 445 -12.10 -11.63 -27.52
N ASP A 446 -12.69 -12.83 -27.59
CA ASP A 446 -12.85 -13.68 -26.41
C ASP A 446 -11.49 -14.09 -25.83
N PHE A 447 -10.51 -14.34 -26.69
CA PHE A 447 -9.15 -14.63 -26.25
C PHE A 447 -8.52 -13.44 -25.53
N TYR A 448 -8.69 -12.23 -26.06
CA TYR A 448 -8.22 -11.00 -25.42
C TYR A 448 -8.82 -10.81 -24.03
N VAL A 449 -10.15 -10.94 -23.91
CA VAL A 449 -10.84 -10.80 -22.61
C VAL A 449 -10.42 -11.91 -21.64
N THR A 450 -10.32 -13.17 -22.10
CA THR A 450 -9.85 -14.29 -21.28
C THR A 450 -8.43 -14.03 -20.75
N PHE A 451 -7.50 -13.58 -21.60
CA PHE A 451 -6.14 -13.25 -21.18
C PHE A 451 -6.12 -12.22 -20.05
N TRP A 452 -6.81 -11.09 -20.21
CA TRP A 452 -6.79 -10.00 -19.24
C TRP A 452 -7.57 -10.32 -17.95
N ARG A 453 -8.57 -11.21 -18.02
CA ARG A 453 -9.32 -11.72 -16.85
C ARG A 453 -8.47 -12.65 -15.98
N LEU A 454 -7.62 -13.48 -16.58
CA LEU A 454 -6.81 -14.46 -15.86
C LEU A 454 -5.75 -13.80 -14.97
N SER A 455 -5.55 -14.36 -13.79
CA SER A 455 -4.45 -13.98 -12.88
C SER A 455 -3.32 -15.02 -12.91
N LEU A 456 -2.16 -14.66 -12.35
CA LEU A 456 -1.01 -15.58 -12.24
C LEU A 456 -1.34 -16.84 -11.43
N GLN A 457 -2.19 -16.71 -10.41
CA GLN A 457 -2.61 -17.82 -9.56
C GLN A 457 -3.52 -18.82 -10.29
N ASP A 458 -4.18 -18.40 -11.37
CA ASP A 458 -5.07 -19.23 -12.18
C ASP A 458 -4.32 -20.14 -13.16
N ILE A 459 -3.13 -19.73 -13.60
CA ILE A 459 -2.39 -20.40 -14.69
C ILE A 459 -1.10 -21.10 -14.24
N PHE A 460 -0.67 -20.88 -13.00
CA PHE A 460 0.55 -21.50 -12.48
C PHE A 460 0.47 -21.73 -10.98
N VAL A 461 0.90 -22.92 -10.54
CA VAL A 461 1.00 -23.30 -9.13
C VAL A 461 2.47 -23.52 -8.77
N PRO A 462 3.07 -22.70 -7.89
CA PRO A 462 4.47 -22.84 -7.51
C PRO A 462 4.67 -23.96 -6.47
N THR A 463 4.58 -25.22 -6.90
CA THR A 463 4.67 -26.40 -6.00
C THR A 463 5.95 -26.44 -5.17
N GLU A 464 7.11 -26.21 -5.80
CA GLU A 464 8.41 -26.17 -5.13
C GLU A 464 8.50 -25.08 -4.06
N GLY A 465 7.90 -23.90 -4.32
CA GLY A 465 7.86 -22.79 -3.37
C GLY A 465 7.08 -23.16 -2.11
N TYR A 466 5.91 -23.77 -2.27
CA TYR A 466 5.12 -24.27 -1.14
C TYR A 466 5.87 -25.35 -0.36
N GLU A 467 6.50 -26.31 -1.03
CA GLU A 467 7.23 -27.40 -0.38
C GLU A 467 8.42 -26.88 0.45
N LYS A 468 9.18 -25.93 -0.08
CA LYS A 468 10.28 -25.27 0.65
C LYS A 468 9.77 -24.54 1.91
N VAL A 469 8.68 -23.77 1.78
CA VAL A 469 8.10 -23.05 2.92
C VAL A 469 7.53 -24.01 3.97
N LEU A 470 6.79 -25.04 3.56
CA LEU A 470 6.23 -26.06 4.46
C LEU A 470 7.34 -26.82 5.20
N THR A 471 8.42 -27.17 4.52
CA THR A 471 9.59 -27.82 5.13
C THR A 471 10.23 -26.92 6.19
N ARG A 472 10.43 -25.64 5.87
CA ARG A 472 10.96 -24.64 6.82
C ARG A 472 10.04 -24.45 8.03
N MET A 473 8.73 -24.35 7.82
CA MET A 473 7.74 -24.23 8.89
C MET A 473 7.74 -25.48 9.78
N SER A 474 7.84 -26.67 9.19
CA SER A 474 7.94 -27.93 9.94
C SER A 474 9.21 -27.99 10.80
N GLN A 475 10.35 -27.55 10.27
CA GLN A 475 11.59 -27.42 11.06
C GLN A 475 11.43 -26.44 12.23
N GLY A 476 10.79 -25.28 11.99
CA GLY A 476 10.49 -24.30 13.04
C GLY A 476 9.52 -24.82 14.11
N GLN A 477 8.58 -25.70 13.75
CA GLN A 477 7.70 -26.36 14.71
C GLN A 477 8.49 -27.35 15.58
N LYS A 478 9.38 -28.15 14.99
CA LYS A 478 10.24 -29.09 15.74
C LYS A 478 11.10 -28.38 16.78
N THR A 479 11.72 -27.25 16.43
CA THR A 479 12.53 -26.49 17.40
C THR A 479 11.69 -25.94 18.56
N LEU A 480 10.48 -25.45 18.29
CA LEU A 480 9.55 -25.02 19.35
C LEU A 480 9.06 -26.19 20.22
N GLU A 481 8.83 -27.37 19.64
CA GLU A 481 8.45 -28.58 20.38
C GLU A 481 9.58 -29.06 21.29
N GLU A 482 10.82 -29.04 20.81
CA GLU A 482 12.01 -29.34 21.61
C GLU A 482 12.19 -28.33 22.76
N SER A 483 12.01 -27.03 22.49
CA SER A 483 12.03 -25.99 23.53
C SER A 483 10.93 -26.20 24.57
N LYS A 484 9.73 -26.57 24.14
CA LYS A 484 8.61 -26.88 25.03
C LYS A 484 8.94 -28.11 25.90
N ALA A 485 9.46 -29.19 25.31
CA ALA A 485 9.83 -30.40 26.03
C ALA A 485 10.96 -30.15 27.06
N LYS A 486 11.93 -29.29 26.74
CA LYS A 486 12.98 -28.87 27.69
C LYS A 486 12.38 -28.11 28.88
N LEU A 487 11.39 -27.26 28.65
CA LEU A 487 10.68 -26.53 29.72
C LEU A 487 9.81 -27.48 30.56
N ASP A 488 9.12 -28.44 29.94
CA ASP A 488 8.34 -29.48 30.64
C ASP A 488 9.23 -30.32 31.57
N ARG A 489 10.50 -30.58 31.20
CA ARG A 489 11.47 -31.30 32.04
C ARG A 489 12.03 -30.46 33.20
N LYS A 490 12.01 -29.13 33.10
CA LYS A 490 12.68 -28.21 34.04
C LYS A 490 11.77 -27.72 35.17
N TYR A 491 10.45 -27.71 34.97
CA TYR A 491 9.48 -27.19 35.94
C TYR A 491 8.49 -28.29 36.36
N ASN A 492 8.21 -28.40 37.67
CA ASN A 492 7.11 -29.24 38.16
C ASN A 492 5.76 -28.70 37.68
N VAL A 493 4.83 -29.62 37.41
CA VAL A 493 3.59 -29.47 36.62
C VAL A 493 2.65 -28.34 37.08
N ASP A 494 2.76 -27.86 38.32
CA ASP A 494 1.74 -27.01 38.94
C ASP A 494 1.82 -25.50 38.64
N THR A 495 2.90 -24.99 38.03
CA THR A 495 2.97 -23.58 37.60
C THR A 495 3.67 -23.39 36.25
N HIS A 496 2.89 -23.41 35.16
CA HIS A 496 3.39 -23.06 33.84
C HIS A 496 3.91 -21.60 33.81
N SER A 497 5.24 -21.45 33.67
CA SER A 497 5.93 -20.16 33.49
C SER A 497 5.33 -19.34 32.33
N ARG A 498 5.45 -18.00 32.40
CA ARG A 498 5.05 -17.09 31.29
C ARG A 498 5.70 -17.49 29.97
N GLU A 499 6.94 -17.98 30.02
CA GLU A 499 7.69 -18.49 28.89
C GLU A 499 7.06 -19.75 28.29
N TYR A 500 6.66 -20.71 29.13
CA TYR A 500 5.97 -21.92 28.68
C TYR A 500 4.69 -21.59 27.91
N LYS A 501 3.85 -20.73 28.49
CA LYS A 501 2.61 -20.27 27.84
C LYS A 501 2.89 -19.48 26.55
N ALA A 502 4.04 -18.82 26.43
CA ALA A 502 4.44 -18.13 25.20
C ALA A 502 4.87 -19.14 24.12
N VAL A 503 5.71 -20.12 24.46
CA VAL A 503 6.14 -21.19 23.54
C VAL A 503 4.95 -22.02 23.06
N GLN A 504 4.04 -22.41 23.96
CA GLN A 504 2.83 -23.16 23.61
C GLN A 504 1.93 -22.37 22.64
N ARG A 505 1.70 -21.08 22.89
CA ARG A 505 0.93 -20.20 21.99
C ARG A 505 1.61 -20.04 20.64
N ASN A 506 2.93 -19.89 20.61
CA ASN A 506 3.70 -19.78 19.38
C ASN A 506 3.63 -21.07 18.55
N LEU A 507 3.75 -22.23 19.19
CA LEU A 507 3.64 -23.53 18.53
C LEU A 507 2.24 -23.73 17.93
N ALA A 508 1.18 -23.46 18.69
CA ALA A 508 -0.20 -23.55 18.19
C ALA A 508 -0.42 -22.64 16.97
N ARG A 509 0.06 -21.39 17.03
CA ARG A 509 0.01 -20.43 15.91
C ARG A 509 0.77 -20.94 14.68
N GLN A 510 1.95 -21.54 14.88
CA GLN A 510 2.73 -22.09 13.77
C GLN A 510 2.06 -23.31 13.11
N LYS A 511 1.40 -24.16 13.89
CA LYS A 511 0.62 -25.30 13.37
C LYS A 511 -0.57 -24.81 12.55
N GLU A 512 -1.34 -23.88 13.09
CA GLU A 512 -2.48 -23.27 12.38
C GLU A 512 -2.02 -22.58 11.08
N ALA A 513 -0.91 -21.84 11.10
CA ALA A 513 -0.36 -21.20 9.90
C ALA A 513 0.09 -22.24 8.85
N TYR A 514 0.68 -23.35 9.28
CA TYR A 514 1.10 -24.44 8.39
C TYR A 514 -0.09 -25.07 7.68
N ASP A 515 -1.13 -25.44 8.43
CA ASP A 515 -2.35 -26.03 7.88
C ASP A 515 -3.01 -25.09 6.87
N LYS A 516 -3.02 -23.79 7.19
CA LYS A 516 -3.50 -22.72 6.33
C LYS A 516 -2.71 -22.59 5.02
N VAL A 517 -1.38 -22.72 5.02
CA VAL A 517 -0.57 -22.69 3.79
C VAL A 517 -0.84 -23.94 2.94
N LYS A 518 -0.99 -25.10 3.58
CA LYS A 518 -1.31 -26.37 2.90
C LYS A 518 -2.69 -26.35 2.25
N GLU A 519 -3.69 -25.81 2.95
CA GLU A 519 -5.05 -25.61 2.44
C GLU A 519 -5.04 -24.64 1.23
N GLU A 520 -4.27 -23.56 1.30
CA GLU A 520 -4.08 -22.61 0.19
C GLU A 520 -3.50 -23.30 -1.05
N GLN A 521 -2.45 -24.10 -0.88
CA GLN A 521 -1.85 -24.87 -1.97
C GLN A 521 -2.86 -25.81 -2.65
N LEU A 522 -3.67 -26.53 -1.86
CA LEU A 522 -4.67 -27.46 -2.38
C LEU A 522 -5.77 -26.71 -3.16
N LYS A 523 -6.29 -25.61 -2.60
CA LYS A 523 -7.29 -24.76 -3.28
C LYS A 523 -6.75 -24.23 -4.61
N GLN A 524 -5.50 -23.79 -4.63
CA GLN A 524 -4.87 -23.29 -5.84
C GLN A 524 -4.70 -24.38 -6.91
N LYS A 525 -4.28 -25.59 -6.53
CA LYS A 525 -4.21 -26.75 -7.46
C LYS A 525 -5.56 -27.07 -8.08
N LEU A 526 -6.61 -27.13 -7.27
CA LEU A 526 -7.97 -27.42 -7.76
C LEU A 526 -8.48 -26.32 -8.71
N ASN A 527 -8.23 -25.04 -8.39
CA ASN A 527 -8.59 -23.94 -9.29
C ASN A 527 -7.82 -24.01 -10.61
N PHE A 528 -6.51 -24.26 -10.56
CA PHE A 528 -5.67 -24.41 -11.75
C PHE A 528 -6.17 -25.53 -12.67
N GLU A 529 -6.54 -26.69 -12.13
CA GLU A 529 -7.10 -27.80 -12.92
C GLU A 529 -8.42 -27.42 -13.61
N GLN A 530 -9.30 -26.68 -12.92
CA GLN A 530 -10.56 -26.21 -13.48
C GLN A 530 -10.35 -25.17 -14.59
N VAL A 531 -9.45 -24.21 -14.36
CA VAL A 531 -9.07 -23.20 -15.36
C VAL A 531 -8.48 -23.88 -16.58
N LEU A 532 -7.53 -24.81 -16.40
CA LEU A 532 -6.90 -25.54 -17.50
C LEU A 532 -7.92 -26.31 -18.34
N ALA A 533 -8.87 -26.98 -17.70
CA ALA A 533 -9.94 -27.71 -18.40
C ALA A 533 -10.79 -26.78 -19.29
N ARG A 534 -11.07 -25.57 -18.82
CA ARG A 534 -11.81 -24.55 -19.59
C ARG A 534 -10.96 -23.99 -20.74
N LEU A 535 -9.70 -23.65 -20.48
CA LEU A 535 -8.78 -23.16 -21.52
C LEU A 535 -8.58 -24.17 -22.65
N GLU A 536 -8.54 -25.47 -22.33
CA GLU A 536 -8.43 -26.55 -23.32
C GLU A 536 -9.65 -26.64 -24.25
N GLN A 537 -10.83 -26.19 -23.78
CA GLN A 537 -12.06 -26.11 -24.59
C GLN A 537 -12.07 -24.85 -25.46
N GLU A 538 -11.57 -23.72 -24.95
CA GLU A 538 -11.59 -22.42 -25.66
C GLU A 538 -10.46 -22.30 -26.70
N LYS A 539 -9.33 -23.03 -26.54
CA LYS A 539 -8.10 -22.82 -27.32
C LYS A 539 -8.25 -22.90 -28.84
N SER A 540 -9.22 -23.68 -29.35
CA SER A 540 -9.44 -23.82 -30.79
C SER A 540 -10.05 -22.57 -31.42
N PHE A 541 -10.64 -21.68 -30.62
CA PHE A 541 -11.35 -20.50 -31.08
C PHE A 541 -10.54 -19.20 -30.93
N TRP A 542 -9.35 -19.26 -30.31
CA TRP A 542 -8.56 -18.06 -30.02
C TRP A 542 -7.90 -17.44 -31.26
N PHE A 543 -7.44 -18.27 -32.21
CA PHE A 543 -6.86 -17.82 -33.47
C PHE A 543 -7.86 -18.04 -34.60
N LEU A 544 -8.43 -16.94 -35.12
CA LEU A 544 -9.34 -16.94 -36.25
C LEU A 544 -8.58 -17.14 -37.58
N LYS A 545 -7.37 -16.57 -37.69
CA LYS A 545 -6.45 -16.76 -38.81
C LYS A 545 -5.08 -17.19 -38.30
N HIS A 546 -4.45 -18.14 -38.98
CA HIS A 546 -3.11 -18.62 -38.64
C HIS A 546 -2.04 -17.81 -39.40
N CYS A 547 -1.90 -16.53 -39.05
CA CYS A 547 -0.99 -15.62 -39.73
C CYS A 547 -0.02 -14.93 -38.74
N PRO A 548 1.12 -14.39 -39.24
CA PRO A 548 2.09 -13.66 -38.40
C PRO A 548 1.48 -12.46 -37.67
N GLU A 549 0.53 -11.78 -38.31
CA GLU A 549 -0.14 -10.58 -37.82
C GLU A 549 -0.87 -10.89 -36.50
N ALA A 550 -1.64 -11.98 -36.43
CA ALA A 550 -2.30 -12.42 -35.19
C ALA A 550 -1.32 -12.59 -34.02
N THR A 551 -0.12 -13.11 -34.29
CA THR A 551 0.91 -13.30 -33.26
C THR A 551 1.56 -11.98 -32.87
N GLN A 552 1.77 -11.06 -33.82
CA GLN A 552 2.30 -9.72 -33.56
C GLN A 552 1.30 -8.90 -32.73
N THR A 553 0.02 -8.91 -33.09
CA THR A 553 -1.06 -8.23 -32.35
C THR A 553 -1.20 -8.80 -30.94
N MET A 554 -1.13 -10.11 -30.75
CA MET A 554 -1.11 -10.72 -29.41
C MET A 554 0.08 -10.22 -28.57
N VAL A 555 1.27 -10.09 -29.17
CA VAL A 555 2.45 -9.59 -28.44
C VAL A 555 2.30 -8.12 -28.11
N ALA A 556 1.92 -7.29 -29.09
CA ALA A 556 1.84 -5.84 -28.96
C ALA A 556 0.71 -5.36 -28.04
N GLU A 557 -0.48 -5.95 -28.13
CA GLU A 557 -1.69 -5.48 -27.43
C GLU A 557 -1.96 -6.21 -26.10
N MET A 558 -1.35 -7.38 -25.88
CA MET A 558 -1.63 -8.22 -24.71
C MET A 558 -0.37 -8.51 -23.88
N ILE A 559 0.64 -9.14 -24.47
CA ILE A 559 1.80 -9.65 -23.72
C ILE A 559 2.71 -8.51 -23.25
N LEU A 560 3.09 -7.60 -24.15
CA LEU A 560 4.03 -6.51 -23.86
C LEU A 560 3.46 -5.51 -22.83
N PRO A 561 2.24 -4.95 -22.99
CA PRO A 561 1.70 -3.98 -22.04
C PRO A 561 1.53 -4.57 -20.63
N ARG A 562 1.21 -5.88 -20.57
CA ARG A 562 1.08 -6.59 -19.31
C ARG A 562 2.44 -6.90 -18.66
N ALA A 563 3.43 -7.35 -19.42
CA ALA A 563 4.75 -7.67 -18.89
C ALA A 563 5.44 -6.45 -18.26
N LEU A 564 5.22 -5.26 -18.83
CA LEU A 564 5.77 -3.99 -18.34
C LEU A 564 5.12 -3.51 -17.03
N THR A 565 3.95 -4.04 -16.66
CA THR A 565 3.15 -3.58 -15.51
C THR A 565 3.80 -3.96 -14.18
N SER A 566 4.13 -5.24 -13.96
CA SER A 566 4.65 -5.75 -12.68
C SER A 566 5.48 -7.02 -12.86
N TYR A 567 6.32 -7.39 -11.87
CA TYR A 567 7.05 -8.68 -11.89
C TYR A 567 6.10 -9.89 -11.95
N ALA A 568 4.95 -9.81 -11.25
CA ALA A 568 3.96 -10.87 -11.28
C ALA A 568 3.29 -10.99 -12.67
N ASP A 569 3.06 -9.86 -13.34
CA ASP A 569 2.48 -9.85 -14.68
C ASP A 569 3.50 -10.26 -15.76
N ALA A 570 4.78 -9.93 -15.61
CA ALA A 570 5.86 -10.47 -16.46
C ALA A 570 5.95 -11.99 -16.34
N LEU A 571 5.94 -12.51 -15.10
CA LEU A 571 5.90 -13.95 -14.85
C LEU A 571 4.63 -14.59 -15.42
N PHE A 572 3.48 -13.91 -15.33
CA PHE A 572 2.24 -14.37 -15.95
C PHE A 572 2.41 -14.51 -17.45
N CYS A 573 2.92 -13.49 -18.15
CA CYS A 573 3.14 -13.52 -19.59
C CYS A 573 4.04 -14.69 -20.01
N CYS A 574 5.15 -14.89 -19.29
CA CYS A 574 6.07 -16.01 -19.54
C CYS A 574 5.40 -17.38 -19.32
N LYS A 575 4.68 -17.56 -18.20
CA LYS A 575 3.98 -18.82 -17.90
C LYS A 575 2.82 -19.07 -18.86
N PHE A 576 2.09 -18.03 -19.26
CA PHE A 576 1.00 -18.12 -20.21
C PHE A 576 1.49 -18.51 -21.60
N ALA A 577 2.58 -17.91 -22.10
CA ALA A 577 3.21 -18.31 -23.36
C ALA A 577 3.62 -19.79 -23.35
N ARG A 578 4.24 -20.26 -22.25
CA ARG A 578 4.58 -21.69 -22.08
C ARG A 578 3.33 -22.56 -22.01
N LEU A 579 2.24 -22.08 -21.41
CA LEU A 579 0.97 -22.79 -21.34
C LEU A 579 0.36 -22.96 -22.73
N LEU A 580 0.33 -21.91 -23.56
CA LEU A 580 -0.16 -21.98 -24.95
C LEU A 580 0.60 -23.02 -25.78
N ILE A 581 1.93 -23.10 -25.60
CA ILE A 581 2.79 -24.09 -26.24
C ILE A 581 2.46 -25.50 -25.73
N ARG A 582 2.34 -25.67 -24.40
CA ARG A 582 2.01 -26.97 -23.79
C ARG A 582 0.65 -27.50 -24.23
N MET A 583 -0.36 -26.64 -24.35
CA MET A 583 -1.70 -26.98 -24.84
C MET A 583 -1.74 -27.20 -26.36
N LYS A 584 -0.63 -26.98 -27.07
CA LYS A 584 -0.56 -27.05 -28.54
C LYS A 584 -1.62 -26.18 -29.22
N THR A 585 -1.74 -24.93 -28.77
CA THR A 585 -2.72 -23.98 -29.29
C THR A 585 -2.49 -23.77 -30.80
N PRO A 586 -3.50 -24.02 -31.66
CA PRO A 586 -3.38 -23.82 -33.10
C PRO A 586 -2.94 -22.39 -33.44
N GLY A 587 -2.03 -22.21 -34.39
CA GLY A 587 -1.52 -20.88 -34.79
C GLY A 587 -0.37 -20.31 -33.95
N CYS A 588 -0.14 -20.79 -32.72
CA CYS A 588 0.81 -20.19 -31.78
C CYS A 588 2.24 -20.81 -31.81
N LEU A 589 2.36 -22.09 -32.18
CA LEU A 589 3.46 -22.99 -31.76
C LEU A 589 4.86 -22.73 -32.37
N GLY A 590 4.98 -22.03 -33.50
CA GLY A 590 6.28 -21.84 -34.16
C GLY A 590 6.83 -20.41 -34.16
N ARG A 591 5.94 -19.41 -34.02
CA ARG A 591 6.29 -18.00 -34.30
C ARG A 591 6.35 -17.13 -33.04
N LEU A 592 5.69 -17.53 -31.95
CA LEU A 592 5.63 -16.74 -30.73
C LEU A 592 7.01 -16.44 -30.15
N TRP A 593 7.90 -17.43 -30.10
CA TRP A 593 9.26 -17.24 -29.59
C TRP A 593 10.03 -16.21 -30.42
N TYR A 594 10.00 -16.34 -31.74
CA TYR A 594 10.67 -15.42 -32.67
C TYR A 594 10.10 -13.99 -32.60
N THR A 595 8.77 -13.87 -32.57
CA THR A 595 8.10 -12.57 -32.47
C THR A 595 8.39 -11.90 -31.14
N CYS A 596 8.36 -12.62 -30.01
CA CYS A 596 8.79 -12.08 -28.73
C CYS A 596 10.24 -11.59 -28.80
N SER A 597 11.20 -12.40 -29.26
CA SER A 597 12.60 -11.97 -29.36
C SER A 597 12.81 -10.72 -30.22
N ARG A 598 11.99 -10.52 -31.26
CA ARG A 598 12.07 -9.34 -32.12
C ARG A 598 11.36 -8.12 -31.51
N CYS A 599 10.14 -8.30 -31.02
CA CYS A 599 9.32 -7.25 -30.41
C CYS A 599 9.84 -6.80 -29.06
N PHE A 600 10.64 -7.58 -28.34
CA PHE A 600 11.30 -7.16 -27.10
C PHE A 600 12.65 -6.45 -27.35
N ASN A 601 13.25 -6.53 -28.53
CA ASN A 601 14.54 -5.85 -28.79
C ASN A 601 14.41 -4.34 -28.98
N ASP A 602 13.32 -3.85 -29.60
CA ASP A 602 13.10 -2.42 -29.86
C ASP A 602 12.62 -1.63 -28.60
N PRO A 603 11.76 -2.17 -27.70
CA PRO A 603 11.31 -1.49 -26.49
C PRO A 603 12.37 -1.34 -25.38
N ILE A 604 13.48 -2.08 -25.43
CA ILE A 604 14.56 -1.98 -24.43
C ILE A 604 15.12 -0.56 -24.33
N LEU A 605 15.09 0.21 -25.41
CA LEU A 605 15.50 1.62 -25.47
C LEU A 605 14.42 2.60 -24.95
N ALA A 606 13.15 2.21 -24.95
CA ALA A 606 12.01 3.07 -24.60
C ALA A 606 11.41 2.77 -23.21
N CYS A 607 11.77 1.63 -22.60
CA CYS A 607 11.22 1.17 -21.34
C CYS A 607 11.98 1.74 -20.12
N ALA A 608 11.25 2.02 -19.04
CA ALA A 608 11.83 2.44 -17.78
C ALA A 608 12.80 1.36 -17.21
N GLN A 609 13.75 1.78 -16.38
CA GLN A 609 14.87 0.93 -15.94
C GLN A 609 14.43 -0.39 -15.28
N ARG A 610 13.30 -0.42 -14.56
CA ARG A 610 12.75 -1.66 -14.00
C ARG A 610 11.96 -2.49 -15.00
N SER A 611 11.36 -1.87 -16.00
CA SER A 611 10.73 -2.56 -17.12
C SER A 611 11.77 -3.35 -17.93
N VAL A 612 12.95 -2.78 -18.15
CA VAL A 612 14.08 -3.48 -18.80
C VAL A 612 14.55 -4.69 -17.97
N LEU A 613 14.65 -4.54 -16.64
CA LEU A 613 15.01 -5.67 -15.75
C LEU A 613 13.93 -6.77 -15.70
N ARG A 614 12.65 -6.42 -15.87
CA ARG A 614 11.52 -7.37 -15.95
C ARG A 614 11.47 -8.10 -17.28
N GLU A 615 11.87 -7.46 -18.36
CA GLU A 615 12.01 -8.10 -19.67
C GLU A 615 13.22 -9.06 -19.73
N ALA A 616 14.31 -8.74 -19.02
CA ALA A 616 15.50 -9.56 -18.95
C ALA A 616 15.35 -10.84 -18.09
N SER A 617 14.41 -10.86 -17.14
CA SER A 617 14.13 -11.97 -16.21
C SER A 617 13.02 -12.89 -16.70
#